data_AF-A0A5R9GAL4-F1
#
_entry.id   AF-A0A5R9GAL4-F1
#
_cell.length_a   1.000
_cell.length_b   1.000
_cell.length_c   1.000
_cell.angle_alpha   90.00
_cell.angle_beta   90.00
_cell.angle_gamma   90.00
#
_symmetry.space_group_name_H-M   'P 1'
#
loop_
_entity.id
_entity.type
_entity.pdbx_description
1 polymer ?
#
loop_
_entity_poly.entity_id
_entity_poly.type
_entity_poly.pdbx_seq_one_letter_code
_entity_poly.pdbx_strand_id
1 'polypeptide(L)'
;MKNKPKMIKTILYQNPKHGFAILFPRWWKQYAVVDRQTYGNGNHQETFLSFHFRYKGKIYDPIVTIVISPLTGKAWRRYYGGSPVSFLAQHKGVTYGFLLAGELPSEFLRPDKMEYDYAKYGRPIRILKKLVSEVPAVVKSLHFIQRSKIL
;
A
#
# COMPACT_ATOMS: atom_id res chain seq x y z
N MET A 1 21.42 13.45 25.82
CA MET A 1 21.93 12.44 24.87
C MET A 1 21.45 12.80 23.47
N LYS A 2 22.35 13.10 22.53
CA LYS A 2 21.97 13.33 21.11
C LYS A 2 21.67 11.96 20.49
N ASN A 3 20.39 11.65 20.28
CA ASN A 3 19.99 10.43 19.56
C ASN A 3 20.49 10.54 18.11
N LYS A 4 21.56 9.81 17.77
CA LYS A 4 21.94 9.60 16.37
C LYS A 4 20.73 8.99 15.64
N PRO A 5 20.32 9.53 14.48
CA PRO A 5 19.21 8.96 13.73
C PRO A 5 19.56 7.52 13.37
N LYS A 6 18.79 6.57 13.89
CA LYS A 6 18.96 5.15 13.58
C LYS A 6 18.57 4.97 12.12
N MET A 7 19.55 4.76 11.23
CA MET A 7 19.27 4.49 9.81
C MET A 7 18.36 3.26 9.71
N ILE A 8 17.12 3.49 9.27
CA ILE A 8 16.19 2.41 8.99
C ILE A 8 16.70 1.71 7.74
N LYS A 9 17.12 0.45 7.86
CA LYS A 9 17.46 -0.37 6.70
C LYS A 9 16.21 -0.51 5.83
N THR A 10 16.31 -0.16 4.55
CA THR A 10 15.22 -0.24 3.58
C THR A 10 15.39 -1.44 2.64
N ILE A 11 14.31 -1.80 1.96
CA ILE A 11 14.26 -2.72 0.82
C ILE A 11 13.55 -2.00 -0.33
N LEU A 12 14.01 -2.23 -1.55
CA LEU A 12 13.41 -1.66 -2.75
C LEU A 12 12.39 -2.64 -3.32
N TYR A 13 11.14 -2.21 -3.43
CA TYR A 13 10.13 -2.88 -4.25
C TYR A 13 10.10 -2.23 -5.63
N GLN A 14 10.24 -3.01 -6.69
CA GLN A 14 10.20 -2.52 -8.07
C GLN A 14 9.01 -3.12 -8.81
N ASN A 15 8.32 -2.29 -9.58
CA ASN A 15 7.31 -2.75 -10.52
C ASN A 15 7.64 -2.22 -11.93
N PRO A 16 8.47 -2.94 -12.70
CA PRO A 16 8.88 -2.52 -14.04
C PRO A 16 7.72 -2.39 -15.03
N LYS A 17 6.65 -3.20 -14.87
CA LYS A 17 5.44 -3.14 -15.72
C LYS A 17 4.80 -1.76 -15.66
N HIS A 18 4.75 -1.16 -14.47
CA HIS A 18 4.21 0.18 -14.25
C HIS A 18 5.29 1.24 -14.04
N GLY A 19 6.57 0.91 -14.25
CA GLY A 19 7.66 1.89 -14.28
C GLY A 19 7.94 2.64 -12.98
N PHE A 20 7.65 2.06 -11.82
CA PHE A 20 7.90 2.70 -10.52
C PHE A 20 8.62 1.77 -9.54
N ALA A 21 9.20 2.37 -8.51
CA ALA A 21 9.73 1.66 -7.35
C ALA A 21 9.40 2.41 -6.05
N ILE A 22 9.33 1.68 -4.94
CA ILE A 22 8.99 2.17 -3.59
C ILE A 22 9.98 1.59 -2.59
N LEU A 23 10.44 2.41 -1.63
CA LEU A 23 11.26 1.96 -0.50
C LEU A 23 10.37 1.56 0.68
N PHE A 24 10.54 0.31 1.12
CA PHE A 24 9.91 -0.19 2.32
C PHE A 24 10.94 -0.36 3.44
N PRO A 25 10.59 -0.14 4.72
CA PRO A 25 11.43 -0.57 5.82
C PRO A 25 11.66 -2.08 5.76
N ARG A 26 12.90 -2.54 5.96
CA ARG A 26 13.27 -3.96 5.82
C ARG A 26 12.44 -4.88 6.72
N TRP A 27 11.97 -4.37 7.87
CA TRP A 27 11.16 -5.13 8.81
C TRP A 27 9.76 -5.48 8.26
N TRP A 28 9.26 -4.76 7.25
CA TRP A 28 7.99 -5.07 6.59
C TRP A 28 8.03 -6.39 5.85
N LYS A 29 9.21 -6.86 5.40
CA LYS A 29 9.36 -8.09 4.59
C LYS A 29 8.68 -9.32 5.21
N GLN A 30 8.67 -9.40 6.54
CA GLN A 30 8.07 -10.54 7.24
C GLN A 30 6.56 -10.40 7.47
N TYR A 31 5.99 -9.21 7.25
CA TYR A 31 4.59 -8.87 7.55
C TYR A 31 3.78 -8.39 6.36
N ALA A 32 4.40 -8.16 5.21
CA ALA A 32 3.71 -7.74 3.99
C ALA A 32 3.88 -8.80 2.91
N VAL A 33 2.78 -9.10 2.21
CA VAL A 33 2.77 -9.87 0.97
C VAL A 33 2.02 -9.08 -0.08
N VAL A 34 2.49 -9.13 -1.33
CA VAL A 34 1.88 -8.37 -2.43
C VAL A 34 0.93 -9.26 -3.20
N ASP A 35 -0.29 -8.77 -3.40
CA ASP A 35 -1.25 -9.27 -4.38
C ASP A 35 -1.46 -8.23 -5.49
N ARG A 36 -1.80 -8.69 -6.69
CA ARG A 36 -2.08 -7.83 -7.84
C ARG A 36 -3.40 -8.23 -8.46
N GLN A 37 -4.30 -7.27 -8.55
CA GLN A 37 -5.57 -7.39 -9.24
C GLN A 37 -5.67 -6.33 -10.32
N THR A 38 -6.23 -6.70 -11.46
CA THR A 38 -6.41 -5.80 -12.59
C THR A 38 -7.85 -5.91 -13.05
N TYR A 39 -8.55 -4.77 -13.08
CA TYR A 39 -9.97 -4.67 -13.42
C TYR A 39 -10.19 -3.75 -14.61
N GLY A 40 -11.28 -3.97 -15.35
CA GLY A 40 -11.69 -3.15 -16.49
C GLY A 40 -11.56 -3.85 -17.85
N ASN A 41 -12.01 -3.17 -18.91
CA ASN A 41 -11.95 -3.63 -20.28
C ASN A 41 -11.30 -2.57 -21.20
N GLY A 42 -10.66 -3.02 -22.29
CA GLY A 42 -10.06 -2.14 -23.30
C GLY A 42 -9.12 -1.08 -22.70
N ASN A 43 -9.47 0.20 -22.91
CA ASN A 43 -8.62 1.35 -22.58
C ASN A 43 -8.75 1.86 -21.12
N HIS A 44 -9.64 1.28 -20.30
CA HIS A 44 -9.87 1.68 -18.90
C HIS A 44 -9.49 0.56 -17.94
N GLN A 45 -8.26 0.06 -18.05
CA GLN A 45 -7.75 -0.98 -17.18
C GLN A 45 -7.03 -0.39 -15.97
N GLU A 46 -7.56 -0.63 -14.77
CA GLU A 46 -6.96 -0.23 -13.50
C GLU A 46 -6.23 -1.40 -12.85
N THR A 47 -5.10 -1.12 -12.21
CA THR A 47 -4.34 -2.13 -11.45
C THR A 47 -4.27 -1.73 -9.98
N PHE A 48 -4.62 -2.68 -9.12
CA PHE A 48 -4.57 -2.59 -7.67
C PHE A 48 -3.43 -3.49 -7.19
N LEU A 49 -2.45 -2.89 -6.53
CA LEU A 49 -1.33 -3.59 -5.90
C LEU A 49 -1.51 -3.53 -4.38
N SER A 50 -2.03 -4.59 -3.81
CA SER A 50 -2.39 -4.68 -2.39
C SER A 50 -1.24 -5.29 -1.60
N PHE A 51 -0.75 -4.59 -0.58
CA PHE A 51 0.24 -5.07 0.36
C PHE A 51 -0.49 -5.62 1.59
N HIS A 52 -0.84 -6.91 1.56
CA HIS A 52 -1.57 -7.60 2.61
C HIS A 52 -0.75 -7.82 3.87
N PHE A 53 -1.42 -7.67 5.03
CA PHE A 53 -0.81 -8.01 6.31
C PHE A 53 -0.70 -9.53 6.45
N ARG A 54 0.51 -10.03 6.74
CA ARG A 54 0.78 -11.43 6.99
C ARG A 54 1.29 -11.60 8.42
N TYR A 55 0.68 -12.52 9.16
CA TYR A 55 1.13 -12.84 10.51
C TYR A 55 0.93 -14.32 10.82
N LYS A 56 1.98 -14.99 11.30
CA LYS A 56 1.99 -16.43 11.64
C LYS A 56 1.37 -17.32 10.55
N GLY A 57 1.69 -17.06 9.29
CA GLY A 57 1.21 -17.85 8.15
C GLY A 57 -0.18 -17.47 7.62
N LYS A 58 -0.98 -16.70 8.37
CA LYS A 58 -2.25 -16.16 7.88
C LYS A 58 -2.05 -14.82 7.15
N ILE A 59 -2.80 -14.64 6.07
CA ILE A 59 -2.89 -13.39 5.30
C ILE A 59 -4.23 -12.73 5.68
N TYR A 60 -4.18 -11.43 5.92
CA TYR A 60 -5.31 -10.58 6.29
C TYR A 60 -5.49 -9.47 5.25
N ASP A 61 -6.38 -8.53 5.54
CA ASP A 61 -6.66 -7.38 4.69
C ASP A 61 -5.41 -6.54 4.34
N PRO A 62 -5.45 -5.79 3.23
CA PRO A 62 -4.37 -4.89 2.81
C PRO A 62 -4.00 -3.88 3.90
N ILE A 63 -2.69 -3.70 4.14
CA ILE A 63 -2.13 -2.56 4.89
C ILE A 63 -2.30 -1.28 4.08
N VAL A 64 -1.94 -1.38 2.80
CA VAL A 64 -2.05 -0.33 1.79
C VAL A 64 -2.26 -0.97 0.42
N THR A 65 -3.06 -0.33 -0.41
CA THR A 65 -3.21 -0.67 -1.83
C THR A 65 -2.76 0.51 -2.67
N ILE A 66 -1.85 0.26 -3.62
CA ILE A 66 -1.48 1.23 -4.65
C ILE A 66 -2.43 1.06 -5.82
N VAL A 67 -3.10 2.13 -6.20
CA VAL A 67 -4.02 2.20 -7.34
C VAL A 67 -3.28 2.80 -8.52
N ILE A 68 -3.34 2.14 -9.67
CA ILE A 68 -2.69 2.59 -10.90
C ILE A 68 -3.77 2.68 -11.96
N SER A 69 -4.06 3.90 -12.40
CA SER A 69 -5.20 4.20 -13.27
C SER A 69 -4.78 5.00 -14.49
N PRO A 70 -5.36 4.73 -15.68
CA PRO A 70 -5.21 5.59 -16.84
C PRO A 70 -6.00 6.90 -16.70
N LEU A 71 -6.89 7.02 -15.71
CA LEU A 71 -7.62 8.25 -15.46
C LEU A 71 -6.67 9.34 -14.95
N THR A 72 -6.81 10.56 -15.49
CA THR A 72 -5.96 11.70 -15.15
C THR A 72 -6.77 12.96 -14.91
N GLY A 73 -6.16 13.96 -14.24
CA GLY A 73 -6.72 15.29 -14.07
C GLY A 73 -8.17 15.32 -13.56
N LYS A 74 -9.07 15.91 -14.36
CA LYS A 74 -10.49 16.01 -14.01
C LYS A 74 -11.19 14.65 -13.95
N ALA A 75 -10.83 13.70 -14.82
CA ALA A 75 -11.44 12.37 -14.84
C ALA A 75 -11.12 11.59 -13.55
N TRP A 76 -9.86 11.64 -13.11
CA TRP A 76 -9.43 11.08 -11.82
C TRP A 76 -10.23 11.68 -10.65
N ARG A 77 -10.30 13.03 -10.58
CA ARG A 77 -11.02 13.70 -9.49
C ARG A 77 -12.52 13.39 -9.51
N ARG A 78 -13.13 13.25 -10.68
CA ARG A 78 -14.55 12.88 -10.79
C ARG A 78 -14.80 11.46 -10.29
N TYR A 79 -13.90 10.53 -10.58
CA TYR A 79 -14.06 9.13 -10.20
C TYR A 79 -13.70 8.87 -8.73
N TYR A 80 -12.57 9.39 -8.25
CA TYR A 80 -12.05 9.13 -6.92
C TYR A 80 -12.28 10.26 -5.89
N GLY A 81 -12.85 11.41 -6.30
CA GLY A 81 -12.94 12.60 -5.43
C GLY A 81 -13.76 12.43 -4.15
N GLY A 82 -14.74 11.52 -4.16
CA GLY A 82 -15.51 11.13 -2.96
C GLY A 82 -15.06 9.81 -2.34
N SER A 83 -13.99 9.20 -2.86
CA SER A 83 -13.49 7.90 -2.41
C SER A 83 -12.38 8.06 -1.36
N PRO A 84 -12.05 7.01 -0.59
CA PRO A 84 -10.90 7.02 0.31
C PRO A 84 -9.54 6.96 -0.42
N VAL A 85 -9.51 6.87 -1.74
CA VAL A 85 -8.27 6.81 -2.52
C VAL A 85 -7.62 8.19 -2.57
N SER A 86 -6.40 8.28 -2.04
CA SER A 86 -5.58 9.49 -2.05
C SER A 86 -4.71 9.55 -3.30
N PHE A 87 -4.60 10.73 -3.92
CA PHE A 87 -3.66 10.96 -5.02
C PHE A 87 -2.21 10.85 -4.51
N LEU A 88 -1.35 10.19 -5.29
CA LEU A 88 0.08 10.05 -4.98
C LEU A 88 0.95 10.79 -5.99
N ALA A 89 0.82 10.46 -7.27
CA ALA A 89 1.63 11.02 -8.34
C ALA A 89 0.98 10.81 -9.70
N GLN A 90 1.45 11.54 -10.71
CA GLN A 90 1.10 11.29 -12.11
C GLN A 90 2.39 11.19 -12.93
N HIS A 91 2.47 10.19 -13.80
CA HIS A 91 3.63 9.99 -14.68
C HIS A 91 3.23 9.30 -15.97
N LYS A 92 3.68 9.85 -17.11
CA LYS A 92 3.42 9.31 -18.47
C LYS A 92 1.94 8.96 -18.73
N GLY A 93 1.04 9.86 -18.35
CA GLY A 93 -0.40 9.68 -18.58
C GLY A 93 -1.09 8.68 -17.64
N VAL A 94 -0.39 8.18 -16.61
CA VAL A 94 -0.94 7.28 -15.59
C VAL A 94 -0.97 8.02 -14.25
N THR A 95 -2.07 7.88 -13.52
CA THR A 95 -2.21 8.38 -12.15
C THR A 95 -2.01 7.23 -11.16
N TYR A 96 -1.22 7.52 -10.13
CA TYR A 96 -0.97 6.65 -9.01
C TYR A 96 -1.71 7.24 -7.81
N GLY A 97 -2.47 6.39 -7.13
CA GLY A 97 -3.10 6.69 -5.86
C GLY A 97 -2.76 5.62 -4.83
N PHE A 98 -3.18 5.85 -3.59
CA PHE A 98 -3.10 4.83 -2.55
C PHE A 98 -4.33 4.86 -1.65
N LEU A 99 -4.65 3.69 -1.10
CA LEU A 99 -5.72 3.46 -0.16
C LEU A 99 -5.13 2.78 1.08
N LEU A 100 -5.49 3.25 2.27
CA LEU A 100 -5.13 2.61 3.53
C LEU A 100 -6.22 1.61 3.97
N ALA A 101 -5.83 0.65 4.80
CA ALA A 101 -6.79 -0.12 5.58
C ALA A 101 -7.69 0.84 6.39
N GLY A 102 -9.01 0.75 6.21
CA GLY A 102 -9.96 1.55 6.98
C GLY A 102 -10.14 1.05 8.41
N GLU A 103 -10.19 -0.28 8.59
CA GLU A 103 -10.43 -0.94 9.87
C GLU A 103 -9.42 -2.08 10.11
N LEU A 104 -9.35 -2.59 11.34
CA LEU A 104 -8.59 -3.81 11.60
C LEU A 104 -9.34 -5.02 11.01
N PRO A 105 -8.63 -6.10 10.63
CA PRO A 105 -9.24 -7.30 10.08
C PRO A 105 -10.40 -7.81 10.91
N SER A 106 -11.52 -8.14 10.25
CA SER A 106 -12.73 -8.61 10.92
C SER A 106 -12.51 -9.85 11.78
N GLU A 107 -11.51 -10.67 11.47
CA GLU A 107 -11.17 -11.85 12.25
C GLU A 107 -10.49 -11.53 13.59
N PHE A 108 -10.15 -10.26 13.81
CA PHE A 108 -9.70 -9.76 15.11
C PHE A 108 -10.86 -9.39 16.03
N LEU A 109 -12.11 -9.40 15.53
CA LEU A 109 -13.27 -9.16 16.36
C LEU A 109 -13.52 -10.32 17.34
N ARG A 110 -14.11 -10.00 18.49
CA ARG A 110 -14.70 -10.96 19.42
C ARG A 110 -15.89 -11.67 18.75
N PRO A 111 -16.37 -12.80 19.29
CA PRO A 111 -17.50 -13.52 18.72
C PRO A 111 -18.78 -12.69 18.58
N ASP A 112 -18.97 -11.70 19.48
CA ASP A 112 -20.09 -10.74 19.43
C ASP A 112 -19.99 -9.73 18.29
N LYS A 113 -18.84 -9.63 17.61
CA LYS A 113 -18.52 -8.66 16.55
C LYS A 113 -18.61 -7.19 16.95
N MET A 114 -18.69 -6.89 18.25
CA MET A 114 -18.82 -5.52 18.77
C MET A 114 -17.47 -4.87 19.03
N GLU A 115 -16.49 -5.67 19.48
CA GLU A 115 -15.15 -5.18 19.82
C GLU A 115 -14.05 -6.09 19.29
N TYR A 116 -12.84 -5.56 19.18
CA TYR A 116 -11.65 -6.35 18.87
C TYR A 116 -11.16 -7.14 20.09
N ASP A 117 -10.79 -8.40 19.87
CA ASP A 117 -10.17 -9.27 20.87
C ASP A 117 -8.68 -8.92 21.02
N TYR A 118 -8.41 -7.89 21.82
CA TYR A 118 -7.05 -7.45 22.12
C TYR A 118 -6.25 -8.45 22.96
N ALA A 119 -6.91 -9.35 23.70
CA ALA A 119 -6.23 -10.40 24.45
C ALA A 119 -5.59 -11.41 23.49
N LYS A 120 -6.32 -11.84 22.46
CA LYS A 120 -5.84 -12.77 21.44
C LYS A 120 -4.97 -12.11 20.37
N TYR A 121 -5.36 -10.92 19.91
CA TYR A 121 -4.77 -10.25 18.75
C TYR A 121 -3.96 -8.99 19.07
N GLY A 122 -3.70 -8.68 20.35
CA GLY A 122 -3.00 -7.45 20.75
C GLY A 122 -1.64 -7.26 20.06
N ARG A 123 -0.86 -8.34 19.88
CA ARG A 123 0.43 -8.28 19.15
C ARG A 123 0.25 -8.02 17.65
N PRO A 124 -0.51 -8.80 16.88
CA PRO A 124 -0.73 -8.50 15.46
C PRO A 124 -1.38 -7.13 15.23
N ILE A 125 -2.31 -6.69 16.10
CA ILE A 125 -2.90 -5.36 16.03
C ILE A 125 -1.83 -4.27 16.18
N ARG A 126 -0.93 -4.40 17.16
CA ARG A 126 0.16 -3.42 17.36
C ARG A 126 1.09 -3.35 16.14
N ILE A 127 1.43 -4.50 15.57
CA ILE A 127 2.26 -4.56 14.36
C ILE A 127 1.54 -3.91 13.18
N LEU A 128 0.27 -4.24 12.97
CA LEU A 128 -0.53 -3.67 11.88
C LEU A 128 -0.68 -2.14 12.02
N LYS A 129 -1.02 -1.65 13.22
CA LYS A 129 -1.08 -0.19 13.49
C LYS A 129 0.25 0.49 13.17
N LYS A 130 1.38 -0.15 13.51
CA LYS A 130 2.71 0.37 13.20
C LYS A 130 3.00 0.39 11.70
N LEU A 131 2.64 -0.68 10.97
CA LEU A 131 2.74 -0.73 9.51
C LEU A 131 1.92 0.40 8.86
N VAL A 132 0.63 0.52 9.22
CA VAL A 132 -0.28 1.55 8.70
C VAL A 132 0.26 2.96 8.98
N SER A 133 0.78 3.21 10.20
CA SER A 133 1.36 4.52 10.55
C SER A 133 2.58 4.92 9.70
N GLU A 134 3.29 3.94 9.14
CA GLU A 134 4.47 4.16 8.30
C GLU A 134 4.12 4.30 6.81
N VAL A 135 2.90 3.92 6.39
CA VAL A 135 2.49 3.97 4.98
C VAL A 135 2.72 5.35 4.35
N PRO A 136 2.38 6.50 4.97
CA PRO A 136 2.60 7.80 4.34
C PRO A 136 4.08 8.05 3.97
N ALA A 137 5.03 7.61 4.79
CA ALA A 137 6.45 7.73 4.48
C ALA A 137 6.87 6.76 3.36
N VAL A 138 6.33 5.55 3.38
CA VAL A 138 6.58 4.53 2.34
C VAL A 138 6.08 5.00 0.98
N VAL A 139 4.82 5.40 0.85
CA VAL A 139 4.25 5.78 -0.46
C VAL A 139 4.90 7.04 -1.03
N LYS A 140 5.32 7.98 -0.17
CA LYS A 140 6.09 9.17 -0.58
C LYS A 140 7.47 8.86 -1.16
N SER A 141 8.01 7.66 -0.89
CA SER A 141 9.27 7.22 -1.50
C SER A 141 9.11 6.70 -2.93
N LEU A 142 7.88 6.70 -3.46
CA LEU A 142 7.62 6.31 -4.84
C LEU A 142 8.45 7.19 -5.79
N HIS A 143 9.18 6.52 -6.67
CA HIS A 143 9.94 7.16 -7.74
C HIS A 143 9.79 6.35 -9.03
N PHE A 144 9.94 7.03 -10.16
CA PHE A 144 9.78 6.43 -11.47
C PHE A 144 11.11 5.88 -11.97
N ILE A 145 11.08 4.64 -12.44
CA ILE A 145 12.23 3.98 -13.04
C ILE A 145 12.45 4.61 -14.42
N GLN A 146 13.61 5.22 -14.64
CA GLN A 146 13.99 5.62 -16.00
C GLN A 146 14.15 4.36 -16.84
N ARG A 147 13.32 4.22 -17.90
CA ARG A 147 13.64 3.30 -18.98
C ARG A 147 14.82 3.92 -19.72
N SER A 148 16.02 3.36 -19.55
CA SER A 148 17.11 3.60 -20.49
C SER A 148 16.58 3.25 -21.88
N LYS A 149 16.59 4.21 -22.81
CA LYS A 149 16.42 3.89 -24.23
C LYS A 149 17.60 2.97 -24.58
N ILE A 150 17.32 1.71 -24.85
CA ILE A 150 18.23 0.93 -25.68
C ILE A 150 18.01 1.51 -27.08
N LEU A 151 18.97 2.32 -27.51
CA LEU A 151 19.11 2.76 -28.90
C LEU A 151 19.46 1.56 -29.77
#